data_AF-A0A956I6T9-F1
#
_entry.id   AF-A0A956I6T9-F1
#
_cell.length_a   1.000
_cell.length_b   1.000
_cell.length_c   1.000
_cell.angle_alpha   90.00
_cell.angle_beta   90.00
_cell.angle_gamma   90.00
#
_symmetry.space_group_name_H-M   'P 1'
#
loop_
_entity.id
_entity.type
_entity.pdbx_description
1 polymer ?
#
loop_
_entity_poly.entity_id
_entity_poly.type
_entity_poly.pdbx_seq_one_letter_code
_entity_poly.pdbx_strand_id
1 'polypeptide(L)'
;QADFILTLLSVFWDEGRRELEAFSRAAKLPATSGASPFNHFIQPAPDQLLRVAVGLAFRRGRLKSVYSLLRGRDMSGGEFSDARREEHFATLAEAQAYALNLTNWHEFLKCLMRAGFRSEGTVTSQNNLLFSYILFLVGRRDFGVALHPLREVIARWFFMASLTGRYTSSPESAIESDLARLAGVADADGFVALLDQLIDNALTHDFWTITLPNSLATSAGRSPSLSAYYAALSILDARVLFSKMRVTELFDPALRSKKSAIERHHLFPRAYLTRQGVTSNREINQIANFALVEWPTNIAISDAPPADYFPDFMSGLSEAERTRARYWHALPDGWETMDYEPFLEARRSLIAKVVEAAFGVLRKGDVTPDEPERTDAPVTVEAMMKAGESARVEFKATARWNLHTQSRDERMEQVIVKTVAGFMNADGGTLLIGVNDDGHAVGLENDYSLQRKPGRDGFELWLTDLL
;
A
#
# COMPACT_ATOMS: atom_id res chain seq x y z
N GLN A 1 -18.79 -19.73 21.16
CA GLN A 1 -17.66 -20.66 21.45
C GLN A 1 -16.67 -20.03 22.42
N ALA A 2 -16.25 -18.79 22.21
CA ALA A 2 -15.46 -18.05 23.19
C ALA A 2 -16.14 -17.97 24.57
N ASP A 3 -17.47 -17.82 24.62
CA ASP A 3 -18.22 -17.81 25.89
C ASP A 3 -18.04 -19.09 26.72
N PHE A 4 -17.92 -20.25 26.07
CA PHE A 4 -17.67 -21.51 26.77
C PHE A 4 -16.27 -21.56 27.37
N ILE A 5 -15.27 -21.00 26.68
CA ILE A 5 -13.90 -20.90 27.21
C ILE A 5 -13.85 -19.88 28.34
N LEU A 6 -14.48 -18.70 28.20
CA LEU A 6 -14.60 -17.71 29.28
C LEU A 6 -15.32 -18.28 30.52
N THR A 7 -16.30 -19.16 30.31
CA THR A 7 -16.95 -19.90 31.39
C THR A 7 -15.98 -20.87 32.05
N LEU A 8 -15.18 -21.63 31.28
CA LEU A 8 -14.13 -22.48 31.85
C LEU A 8 -13.10 -21.67 32.64
N LEU A 9 -12.68 -20.50 32.16
CA LEU A 9 -11.82 -19.59 32.93
C LEU A 9 -12.48 -19.24 34.25
N SER A 10 -13.77 -18.90 34.27
CA SER A 10 -14.46 -18.56 35.54
C SER A 10 -14.46 -19.71 36.56
N VAL A 11 -14.38 -20.96 36.11
CA VAL A 11 -14.37 -22.14 36.97
C VAL A 11 -12.96 -22.50 37.43
N PHE A 12 -11.98 -22.47 36.52
CA PHE A 12 -10.64 -23.01 36.76
C PHE A 12 -9.56 -21.93 36.93
N TRP A 13 -9.83 -20.69 36.50
CA TRP A 13 -8.89 -19.57 36.52
C TRP A 13 -9.62 -18.20 36.41
N ASP A 14 -10.41 -17.85 37.44
CA ASP A 14 -11.27 -16.64 37.44
C ASP A 14 -10.47 -15.34 37.28
N GLU A 15 -9.26 -15.30 37.86
CA GLU A 15 -8.32 -14.17 37.73
C GLU A 15 -8.02 -13.85 36.27
N GLY A 16 -7.71 -14.86 35.45
CA GLY A 16 -7.44 -14.65 34.02
C GLY A 16 -8.60 -14.03 33.27
N ARG A 17 -9.85 -14.40 33.60
CA ARG A 17 -11.03 -13.75 33.01
C ARG A 17 -11.11 -12.27 33.42
N ARG A 18 -10.90 -11.97 34.70
CA ARG A 18 -10.94 -10.59 35.22
C ARG A 18 -9.89 -9.71 34.58
N GLU A 19 -8.69 -10.23 34.31
CA GLU A 19 -7.63 -9.51 33.61
C GLU A 19 -8.04 -9.10 32.19
N LEU A 20 -8.63 -10.01 31.41
CA LEU A 20 -9.15 -9.73 30.07
C LEU A 20 -10.22 -8.63 30.12
N GLU A 21 -11.19 -8.77 31.04
CA GLU A 21 -12.26 -7.78 31.22
C GLU A 21 -11.72 -6.42 31.68
N ALA A 22 -10.70 -6.39 32.54
CA ALA A 22 -10.05 -5.18 33.01
C ALA A 22 -9.30 -4.48 31.88
N PHE A 23 -8.51 -5.21 31.08
CA PHE A 23 -7.80 -4.67 29.92
C PHE A 23 -8.77 -4.09 28.89
N SER A 24 -9.82 -4.85 28.51
CA SER A 24 -10.87 -4.39 27.59
C SER A 24 -11.58 -3.15 28.09
N ARG A 25 -11.83 -3.04 29.40
CA ARG A 25 -12.44 -1.85 30.01
C ARG A 25 -11.50 -0.65 29.96
N ALA A 26 -10.23 -0.83 30.33
CA ALA A 26 -9.22 0.20 30.32
C ALA A 26 -8.90 0.72 28.90
N ALA A 27 -9.12 -0.10 27.86
CA ALA A 27 -8.89 0.29 26.47
C ALA A 27 -9.96 1.25 25.90
N LYS A 28 -11.09 1.44 26.59
CA LYS A 28 -12.20 2.28 26.09
C LYS A 28 -11.96 3.77 26.28
N LEU A 29 -11.27 4.15 27.35
CA LEU A 29 -11.04 5.54 27.73
C LEU A 29 -9.57 5.78 28.07
N PRO A 30 -9.01 6.95 27.72
CA PRO A 30 -7.66 7.28 28.10
C PRO A 30 -7.55 7.35 29.62
N ALA A 31 -6.47 6.80 30.18
CA ALA A 31 -6.19 6.95 31.61
C ALA A 31 -5.72 8.37 31.92
N THR A 32 -6.09 8.88 33.09
CA THR A 32 -5.66 10.21 33.58
C THR A 32 -4.24 10.19 34.15
N SER A 33 -3.71 9.01 34.48
CA SER A 33 -2.33 8.81 34.93
C SER A 33 -1.85 7.39 34.60
N GLY A 34 -0.55 7.23 34.39
CA GLY A 34 0.07 5.95 34.05
C GLY A 34 -0.18 5.47 32.61
N ALA A 35 0.40 4.32 32.28
CA ALA A 35 0.20 3.67 30.98
C ALA A 35 -1.17 2.97 30.94
N SER A 36 -1.81 2.96 29.77
CA SER A 36 -3.11 2.33 29.54
C SER A 36 -3.14 1.64 28.18
N PRO A 37 -3.97 0.58 27.99
CA PRO A 37 -4.17 -0.04 26.69
C PRO A 37 -5.01 0.79 25.71
N PHE A 38 -5.50 1.96 26.14
CA PHE A 38 -6.24 2.88 25.29
C PHE A 38 -5.49 3.18 23.99
N ASN A 39 -6.23 3.17 22.89
CA ASN A 39 -5.74 3.43 21.55
C ASN A 39 -6.90 3.83 20.63
N HIS A 40 -6.58 4.27 19.41
CA HIS A 40 -7.57 4.70 18.43
C HIS A 40 -7.86 3.68 17.32
N PHE A 41 -7.29 2.48 17.39
CA PHE A 41 -7.42 1.44 16.35
C PHE A 41 -8.50 0.41 16.66
N ILE A 42 -8.63 0.02 17.93
CA ILE A 42 -9.56 -1.02 18.37
C ILE A 42 -9.88 -0.86 19.87
N GLN A 43 -11.13 -1.14 20.23
CA GLN A 43 -11.54 -1.40 21.62
C GLN A 43 -11.73 -2.91 21.78
N PRO A 44 -10.67 -3.68 22.12
CA PRO A 44 -10.72 -5.13 22.03
C PRO A 44 -11.64 -5.71 23.11
N ALA A 45 -12.49 -6.66 22.74
CA ALA A 45 -13.34 -7.41 23.65
C ALA A 45 -12.57 -8.56 24.34
N PRO A 46 -13.02 -9.07 25.50
CA PRO A 46 -12.32 -10.13 26.23
C PRO A 46 -12.12 -11.41 25.41
N ASP A 47 -13.11 -11.79 24.58
CA ASP A 47 -13.01 -12.94 23.69
C ASP A 47 -11.97 -12.76 22.56
N GLN A 48 -11.76 -11.52 22.11
CA GLN A 48 -10.76 -11.19 21.11
C GLN A 48 -9.35 -11.30 21.68
N LEU A 49 -9.13 -10.78 22.89
CA LEU A 49 -7.85 -10.91 23.60
C LEU A 49 -7.56 -12.35 24.01
N LEU A 50 -8.58 -13.09 24.43
CA LEU A 50 -8.48 -14.52 24.67
C LEU A 50 -8.05 -15.27 23.41
N ARG A 51 -8.60 -14.91 22.24
CA ARG A 51 -8.20 -15.50 20.96
C ARG A 51 -6.72 -15.24 20.65
N VAL A 52 -6.21 -14.05 20.97
CA VAL A 52 -4.78 -13.73 20.84
C VAL A 52 -3.94 -14.61 21.77
N ALA A 53 -4.30 -14.68 23.06
CA ALA A 53 -3.60 -15.49 24.03
C ALA A 53 -3.57 -16.98 23.63
N VAL A 54 -4.70 -17.50 23.15
CA VAL A 54 -4.84 -18.87 22.63
C VAL A 54 -3.98 -19.11 21.40
N GLY A 55 -3.95 -18.18 20.44
CA GLY A 55 -3.12 -18.28 19.25
C GLY A 55 -1.63 -18.30 19.59
N LEU A 56 -1.22 -17.52 20.59
CA LEU A 56 0.14 -17.49 21.11
C LEU A 56 0.50 -18.76 21.92
N ALA A 57 -0.42 -19.26 22.76
CA ALA A 57 -0.20 -20.43 23.60
C ALA A 57 -0.12 -21.74 22.78
N PHE A 58 -1.09 -21.96 21.89
CA PHE A 58 -1.33 -23.28 21.31
C PHE A 58 -1.18 -23.34 19.79
N ARG A 59 -0.91 -22.21 19.14
CA ARG A 59 -0.84 -22.12 17.67
C ARG A 59 -2.13 -22.55 16.96
N ARG A 60 -3.27 -22.34 17.62
CA ARG A 60 -4.59 -22.72 17.10
C ARG A 60 -5.46 -21.51 16.82
N GLY A 61 -6.14 -21.52 15.68
CA GLY A 61 -7.16 -20.52 15.33
C GLY A 61 -8.57 -20.92 15.78
N ARG A 62 -8.89 -22.22 15.77
CA ARG A 62 -10.24 -22.73 16.08
C ARG A 62 -10.47 -22.90 17.58
N LEU A 63 -11.37 -22.10 18.14
CA LEU A 63 -11.70 -22.12 19.57
C LEU A 63 -12.28 -23.47 20.04
N LYS A 64 -13.00 -24.22 19.17
CA LYS A 64 -13.51 -25.56 19.51
C LYS A 64 -12.39 -26.54 19.90
N SER A 65 -11.26 -26.49 19.19
CA SER A 65 -10.09 -27.34 19.49
C SER A 65 -9.51 -26.98 20.85
N VAL A 66 -9.46 -25.69 21.15
CA VAL A 66 -8.90 -25.12 22.38
C VAL A 66 -9.77 -25.43 23.59
N TYR A 67 -11.09 -25.36 23.45
CA TYR A 67 -12.01 -25.81 24.49
C TYR A 67 -11.76 -27.27 24.88
N SER A 68 -11.45 -28.14 23.92
CA SER A 68 -11.12 -29.54 24.20
C SER A 68 -9.79 -29.68 24.92
N LEU A 69 -8.77 -28.91 24.50
CA LEU A 69 -7.46 -28.86 25.17
C LEU A 69 -7.59 -28.42 26.63
N LEU A 70 -8.28 -27.30 26.88
CA LEU A 70 -8.50 -26.77 28.24
C LEU A 70 -9.37 -27.65 29.14
N ARG A 71 -9.99 -28.70 28.60
CA ARG A 71 -10.64 -29.73 29.43
C ARG A 71 -9.69 -30.88 29.83
N GLY A 72 -8.45 -30.86 29.36
CA GLY A 72 -7.42 -31.86 29.65
C GLY A 72 -7.27 -32.95 28.59
N ARG A 73 -7.76 -32.74 27.36
CA ARG A 73 -7.70 -33.73 26.27
C ARG A 73 -6.35 -33.69 25.55
N ASP A 74 -5.82 -34.86 25.18
CA ASP A 74 -4.64 -34.98 24.33
C ASP A 74 -4.84 -34.33 22.94
N MET A 75 -3.78 -33.75 22.38
CA MET A 75 -3.72 -33.28 20.98
C MET A 75 -3.97 -34.41 19.96
N SER A 76 -3.75 -35.67 20.36
CA SER A 76 -4.00 -36.89 19.58
C SER A 76 -5.39 -37.53 19.80
N GLY A 77 -6.23 -36.96 20.67
CA GLY A 77 -7.63 -37.36 20.85
C GLY A 77 -7.94 -38.30 22.03
N GLY A 78 -6.97 -38.57 22.92
CA GLY A 78 -7.08 -39.46 24.08
C GLY A 78 -7.95 -38.98 25.26
N GLU A 79 -7.77 -39.64 26.42
CA GLU A 79 -8.53 -39.41 27.67
C GLU A 79 -8.30 -38.03 28.29
N PHE A 80 -9.27 -37.56 29.08
CA PHE A 80 -9.17 -36.30 29.82
C PHE A 80 -8.38 -36.49 31.12
N SER A 81 -7.44 -35.59 31.39
CA SER A 81 -6.64 -35.59 32.63
C SER A 81 -6.63 -34.22 33.30
N ASP A 82 -6.86 -34.18 34.61
CA ASP A 82 -6.82 -32.95 35.41
C ASP A 82 -5.41 -32.31 35.39
N ALA A 83 -4.35 -33.12 35.45
CA ALA A 83 -2.97 -32.62 35.39
C ALA A 83 -2.66 -31.91 34.06
N ARG A 84 -3.15 -32.46 32.93
CA ARG A 84 -3.00 -31.81 31.61
C ARG A 84 -3.82 -30.53 31.51
N ARG A 85 -5.02 -30.51 32.11
CA ARG A 85 -5.81 -29.29 32.18
C ARG A 85 -5.03 -28.20 32.91
N GLU A 86 -4.44 -28.51 34.07
CA GLU A 86 -3.62 -27.57 34.83
C GLU A 86 -2.42 -27.06 34.02
N GLU A 87 -1.70 -27.95 33.32
CA GLU A 87 -0.60 -27.57 32.42
C GLU A 87 -1.07 -26.63 31.30
N HIS A 88 -2.17 -26.96 30.62
CA HIS A 88 -2.72 -26.11 29.56
C HIS A 88 -3.20 -24.75 30.08
N PHE A 89 -3.78 -24.67 31.27
CA PHE A 89 -4.13 -23.39 31.89
C PHE A 89 -2.88 -22.58 32.26
N ALA A 90 -1.81 -23.21 32.75
CA ALA A 90 -0.54 -22.53 33.00
C ALA A 90 0.05 -21.94 31.72
N THR A 91 0.10 -22.72 30.62
CA THR A 91 0.54 -22.22 29.31
C THR A 91 -0.32 -21.05 28.81
N LEU A 92 -1.64 -21.14 28.97
CA LEU A 92 -2.55 -20.06 28.60
C LEU A 92 -2.32 -18.81 29.45
N ALA A 93 -2.05 -18.97 30.74
CA ALA A 93 -1.80 -17.87 31.66
C ALA A 93 -0.54 -17.07 31.28
N GLU A 94 0.55 -17.75 30.97
CA GLU A 94 1.78 -17.11 30.50
C GLU A 94 1.56 -16.36 29.18
N ALA A 95 0.86 -16.98 28.23
CA ALA A 95 0.55 -16.36 26.94
C ALA A 95 -0.37 -15.14 27.09
N GLN A 96 -1.37 -15.23 27.97
CA GLN A 96 -2.28 -14.12 28.26
C GLN A 96 -1.53 -12.95 28.91
N ALA A 97 -0.74 -13.21 29.95
CA ALA A 97 0.06 -12.16 30.61
C ALA A 97 0.98 -11.45 29.60
N TYR A 98 1.57 -12.20 28.67
CA TYR A 98 2.38 -11.64 27.60
C TYR A 98 1.56 -10.83 26.58
N ALA A 99 0.37 -11.29 26.22
CA ALA A 99 -0.54 -10.59 25.30
C ALA A 99 -1.16 -9.32 25.90
N LEU A 100 -1.37 -9.28 27.22
CA LEU A 100 -1.91 -8.12 27.95
C LEU A 100 -0.82 -7.16 28.44
N ASN A 101 0.46 -7.48 28.20
CA ASN A 101 1.56 -6.60 28.54
C ASN A 101 1.51 -5.29 27.70
N LEU A 102 1.46 -4.14 28.38
CA LEU A 102 1.32 -2.83 27.70
C LEU A 102 2.49 -2.50 26.79
N THR A 103 3.72 -2.93 27.10
CA THR A 103 4.87 -2.72 26.21
C THR A 103 4.69 -3.50 24.91
N ASN A 104 4.23 -4.75 24.97
CA ASN A 104 3.93 -5.53 23.77
C ASN A 104 2.80 -4.91 22.95
N TRP A 105 1.73 -4.51 23.63
CA TRP A 105 0.58 -3.87 23.01
C TRP A 105 0.97 -2.59 22.28
N HIS A 106 1.69 -1.68 22.95
CA HIS A 106 2.10 -0.40 22.35
C HIS A 106 3.14 -0.56 21.25
N GLU A 107 4.11 -1.48 21.36
CA GLU A 107 5.03 -1.78 20.25
C GLU A 107 4.30 -2.36 19.03
N PHE A 108 3.28 -3.19 19.25
CA PHE A 108 2.43 -3.68 18.16
C PHE A 108 1.65 -2.53 17.49
N LEU A 109 1.06 -1.61 18.25
CA LEU A 109 0.34 -0.46 17.68
C LEU A 109 1.25 0.42 16.81
N LYS A 110 2.54 0.54 17.15
CA LYS A 110 3.53 1.22 16.29
C LYS A 110 3.70 0.54 14.94
N CYS A 111 3.49 -0.77 14.84
CA CYS A 111 3.50 -1.50 13.56
C CYS A 111 2.33 -1.05 12.68
N LEU A 112 1.14 -0.83 13.25
CA LEU A 112 -0.03 -0.33 12.52
C LEU A 112 0.19 1.10 12.02
N MET A 113 0.78 1.95 12.86
CA MET A 113 1.18 3.32 12.50
C MET A 113 2.22 3.32 11.38
N ARG A 114 3.21 2.43 11.45
CA ARG A 114 4.21 2.23 10.40
C ARG A 114 3.57 1.76 9.09
N ALA A 115 2.56 0.91 9.16
CA ALA A 115 1.76 0.49 8.01
C ALA A 115 0.80 1.58 7.47
N GLY A 116 0.86 2.81 7.98
CA GLY A 116 0.08 3.96 7.49
C GLY A 116 -1.31 4.11 8.09
N PHE A 117 -1.73 3.22 9.00
CA PHE A 117 -3.06 3.30 9.61
C PHE A 117 -3.03 4.25 10.81
N ARG A 118 -4.10 5.04 10.99
CA ARG A 118 -4.17 6.08 12.04
C ARG A 118 -5.32 5.89 13.03
N SER A 119 -6.40 5.24 12.61
CA SER A 119 -7.60 5.06 13.43
C SER A 119 -8.43 3.86 12.99
N GLU A 120 -9.38 3.47 13.83
CA GLU A 120 -10.36 2.41 13.60
C GLU A 120 -11.12 2.60 12.27
N GLY A 121 -11.36 3.85 11.86
CA GLY A 121 -12.05 4.16 10.61
C GLY A 121 -11.33 3.63 9.36
N THR A 122 -10.00 3.48 9.44
CA THR A 122 -9.15 2.90 8.37
C THR A 122 -8.93 1.39 8.51
N VAL A 123 -9.28 0.80 9.66
CA VAL A 123 -9.15 -0.65 9.88
C VAL A 123 -10.43 -1.33 9.43
N THR A 124 -10.42 -2.02 8.29
CA THR A 124 -11.63 -2.65 7.72
C THR A 124 -12.02 -3.96 8.40
N SER A 125 -11.08 -4.61 9.10
CA SER A 125 -11.28 -5.87 9.79
C SER A 125 -10.47 -5.93 11.08
N GLN A 126 -11.16 -6.08 12.22
CA GLN A 126 -10.49 -6.27 13.51
C GLN A 126 -9.72 -7.60 13.58
N ASN A 127 -10.13 -8.63 12.82
CA ASN A 127 -9.40 -9.90 12.75
C ASN A 127 -8.00 -9.71 12.16
N ASN A 128 -7.85 -8.86 11.14
CA ASN A 128 -6.53 -8.56 10.57
C ASN A 128 -5.59 -7.97 11.62
N LEU A 129 -6.12 -7.09 12.48
CA LEU A 129 -5.35 -6.50 13.58
C LEU A 129 -4.98 -7.55 14.62
N LEU A 130 -5.97 -8.30 15.13
CA LEU A 130 -5.75 -9.28 16.20
C LEU A 130 -4.82 -10.42 15.78
N PHE A 131 -4.91 -10.89 14.53
CA PHE A 131 -4.06 -11.98 14.05
C PHE A 131 -2.65 -11.51 13.68
N SER A 132 -2.51 -10.26 13.21
CA SER A 132 -1.18 -9.65 13.11
C SER A 132 -0.56 -9.46 14.49
N TYR A 133 -1.37 -9.19 15.53
CA TYR A 133 -0.86 -9.13 16.91
C TYR A 133 -0.37 -10.49 17.41
N ILE A 134 -1.06 -11.58 17.08
CA ILE A 134 -0.55 -12.94 17.37
C ILE A 134 0.83 -13.11 16.73
N LEU A 135 0.99 -12.82 15.43
CA LEU A 135 2.27 -12.96 14.75
C LEU A 135 3.36 -12.06 15.35
N PHE A 136 3.03 -10.83 15.75
CA PHE A 136 3.95 -9.96 16.48
C PHE A 136 4.44 -10.59 17.78
N LEU A 137 3.53 -11.07 18.63
CA LEU A 137 3.87 -11.67 19.93
C LEU A 137 4.73 -12.92 19.74
N VAL A 138 4.42 -13.70 18.72
CA VAL A 138 5.15 -14.91 18.33
C VAL A 138 6.56 -14.59 17.88
N GLY A 139 6.73 -13.64 16.96
CA GLY A 139 8.06 -13.22 16.49
C GLY A 139 8.92 -12.72 17.65
N ARG A 140 8.32 -11.95 18.56
CA ARG A 140 9.03 -11.41 19.73
C ARG A 140 9.38 -12.48 20.76
N ARG A 141 8.42 -13.34 21.15
CA ARG A 141 8.55 -14.27 22.28
C ARG A 141 9.25 -15.56 21.89
N ASP A 142 8.89 -16.14 20.76
CA ASP A 142 9.28 -17.52 20.41
C ASP A 142 10.47 -17.53 19.45
N PHE A 143 10.62 -16.49 18.62
CA PHE A 143 11.74 -16.36 17.67
C PHE A 143 12.78 -15.31 18.07
N GLY A 144 12.51 -14.50 19.11
CA GLY A 144 13.45 -13.50 19.60
C GLY A 144 13.75 -12.38 18.61
N VAL A 145 12.84 -12.09 17.66
CA VAL A 145 13.04 -11.04 16.67
C VAL A 145 13.16 -9.67 17.35
N ALA A 146 14.23 -8.93 17.05
CA ALA A 146 14.43 -7.59 17.58
C ALA A 146 13.29 -6.64 17.16
N LEU A 147 12.98 -5.65 18.00
CA LEU A 147 11.80 -4.79 17.83
C LEU A 147 11.75 -4.06 16.49
N HIS A 148 12.90 -3.60 15.98
CA HIS A 148 12.96 -2.88 14.71
C HIS A 148 12.61 -3.77 13.51
N PRO A 149 13.30 -4.90 13.24
CA PRO A 149 12.91 -5.78 12.14
C PRO A 149 11.52 -6.39 12.33
N LEU A 150 11.11 -6.66 13.58
CA LEU A 150 9.75 -7.12 13.88
C LEU A 150 8.70 -6.08 13.49
N ARG A 151 8.95 -4.80 13.79
CA ARG A 151 8.03 -3.70 13.42
C ARG A 151 7.86 -3.62 11.91
N GLU A 152 8.96 -3.67 11.17
CA GLU A 152 8.95 -3.55 9.71
C GLU A 152 8.20 -4.73 9.06
N VAL A 153 8.48 -5.98 9.46
CA VAL A 153 7.79 -7.15 8.88
C VAL A 153 6.30 -7.21 9.27
N ILE A 154 5.94 -6.85 10.50
CA ILE A 154 4.54 -6.83 10.94
C ILE A 154 3.79 -5.68 10.28
N ALA A 155 4.43 -4.54 10.02
CA ALA A 155 3.81 -3.46 9.25
C ALA A 155 3.48 -3.91 7.82
N ARG A 156 4.42 -4.57 7.12
CA ARG A 156 4.18 -5.16 5.80
C ARG A 156 3.08 -6.22 5.84
N TRP A 157 3.12 -7.10 6.83
CA TRP A 157 2.10 -8.13 7.02
C TRP A 157 0.71 -7.54 7.22
N PHE A 158 0.58 -6.56 8.11
CA PHE A 158 -0.71 -5.93 8.40
C PHE A 158 -1.25 -5.17 7.19
N PHE A 159 -0.39 -4.48 6.43
CA PHE A 159 -0.77 -3.83 5.18
C PHE A 159 -1.31 -4.86 4.17
N MET A 160 -0.58 -5.94 3.93
CA MET A 160 -1.00 -7.03 3.04
C MET A 160 -2.31 -7.68 3.50
N ALA A 161 -2.42 -8.06 4.77
CA ALA A 161 -3.61 -8.71 5.31
C ALA A 161 -4.84 -7.79 5.24
N SER A 162 -4.64 -6.49 5.47
CA SER A 162 -5.68 -5.46 5.36
C SER A 162 -6.14 -5.23 3.93
N LEU A 163 -5.20 -5.14 2.98
CA LEU A 163 -5.47 -4.90 1.57
C LEU A 163 -6.15 -6.10 0.90
N THR A 164 -5.66 -7.31 1.16
CA THR A 164 -6.18 -8.55 0.56
C THR A 164 -7.41 -9.09 1.28
N GLY A 165 -7.74 -8.57 2.46
CA GLY A 165 -8.81 -9.08 3.30
C GLY A 165 -8.55 -10.50 3.84
N ARG A 166 -7.26 -10.87 4.02
CA ARG A 166 -6.78 -12.22 4.35
C ARG A 166 -7.61 -12.97 5.40
N TYR A 167 -8.05 -12.27 6.46
CA TYR A 167 -8.77 -12.88 7.59
C TYR A 167 -10.26 -12.51 7.65
N THR A 168 -10.89 -12.25 6.50
CA THR A 168 -12.30 -11.84 6.45
C THR A 168 -13.25 -13.03 6.24
N SER A 169 -12.93 -13.96 5.35
CA SER A 169 -13.83 -15.06 4.97
C SER A 169 -13.72 -16.28 5.90
N SER A 170 -12.50 -16.79 6.11
CA SER A 170 -12.22 -17.94 7.00
C SER A 170 -11.11 -17.63 8.01
N PRO A 171 -11.33 -16.65 8.91
CA PRO A 171 -10.31 -16.11 9.80
C PRO A 171 -9.54 -17.17 10.58
N GLU A 172 -10.24 -18.09 11.26
CA GLU A 172 -9.63 -19.09 12.13
C GLU A 172 -8.77 -20.09 11.36
N SER A 173 -9.25 -20.56 10.19
CA SER A 173 -8.49 -21.49 9.35
C SER A 173 -7.27 -20.81 8.73
N ALA A 174 -7.39 -19.54 8.34
CA ALA A 174 -6.29 -18.78 7.75
C ALA A 174 -5.16 -18.55 8.76
N ILE A 175 -5.46 -18.07 9.97
CA ILE A 175 -4.42 -17.87 11.00
C ILE A 175 -3.82 -19.19 11.48
N GLU A 176 -4.61 -20.27 11.57
CA GLU A 176 -4.06 -21.59 11.90
C GLU A 176 -3.10 -22.10 10.82
N SER A 177 -3.41 -21.87 9.54
CA SER A 177 -2.48 -22.18 8.44
C SER A 177 -1.21 -21.33 8.50
N ASP A 178 -1.31 -20.04 8.81
CA ASP A 178 -0.16 -19.16 8.93
C ASP A 178 0.74 -19.56 10.10
N LEU A 179 0.16 -19.87 11.27
CA LEU A 179 0.91 -20.32 12.44
C LEU A 179 1.53 -21.70 12.24
N ALA A 180 0.86 -22.61 11.50
CA ALA A 180 1.40 -23.93 11.21
C ALA A 180 2.67 -23.88 10.34
N ARG A 181 2.79 -22.89 9.44
CA ARG A 181 3.98 -22.70 8.60
C ARG A 181 5.24 -22.35 9.40
N LEU A 182 5.08 -21.89 10.65
CA LEU A 182 6.19 -21.57 11.54
C LEU A 182 6.86 -22.81 12.16
N ALA A 183 6.24 -24.00 12.08
CA ALA A 183 6.75 -25.21 12.73
C ALA A 183 8.13 -25.69 12.24
N GLY A 184 8.62 -25.18 11.11
CA GLY A 184 9.95 -25.47 10.55
C GLY A 184 10.90 -24.28 10.54
N VAL A 185 10.54 -23.17 11.17
CA VAL A 185 11.39 -21.97 11.25
C VAL A 185 12.33 -22.09 12.44
N ALA A 186 13.62 -21.83 12.25
CA ALA A 186 14.63 -22.04 13.28
C ALA A 186 14.88 -20.81 14.17
N ASP A 187 14.83 -19.60 13.58
CA ASP A 187 15.34 -18.38 14.22
C ASP A 187 14.57 -17.12 13.78
N ALA A 188 15.03 -15.96 14.27
CA ALA A 188 14.45 -14.66 13.99
C ALA A 188 14.46 -14.31 12.49
N ASP A 189 15.55 -14.61 11.78
CA ASP A 189 15.70 -14.28 10.36
C ASP A 189 14.78 -15.15 9.52
N GLY A 190 14.68 -16.45 9.83
CA GLY A 190 13.73 -17.36 9.21
C GLY A 190 12.28 -16.95 9.42
N PHE A 191 11.93 -16.38 10.58
CA PHE A 191 10.60 -15.84 10.84
C PHE A 191 10.27 -14.69 9.88
N VAL A 192 11.17 -13.70 9.81
CA VAL A 192 11.01 -12.53 8.92
C VAL A 192 10.92 -12.98 7.46
N ALA A 193 11.84 -13.84 7.02
CA ALA A 193 11.90 -14.34 5.65
C ALA A 193 10.62 -15.10 5.25
N LEU A 194 10.04 -15.91 6.15
CA LEU A 194 8.79 -16.61 5.87
C LEU A 194 7.63 -15.63 5.68
N LEU A 195 7.50 -14.61 6.53
CA LEU A 195 6.41 -13.62 6.39
C LEU A 195 6.57 -12.84 5.08
N ASP A 196 7.78 -12.38 4.76
CA ASP A 196 8.04 -11.68 3.50
C ASP A 196 7.73 -12.58 2.29
N GLN A 197 8.13 -13.85 2.31
CA GLN A 197 7.78 -14.81 1.26
C GLN A 197 6.26 -15.02 1.11
N LEU A 198 5.51 -15.03 2.21
CA LEU A 198 4.04 -15.14 2.17
C LEU A 198 3.36 -13.85 1.71
N ILE A 199 3.94 -12.69 2.01
CA ILE A 199 3.48 -11.39 1.53
C ILE A 199 3.69 -11.28 0.02
N ASP A 200 4.85 -11.70 -0.48
CA ASP A 200 5.23 -11.65 -1.89
C ASP A 200 4.32 -12.54 -2.74
N ASN A 201 3.97 -13.72 -2.22
CA ASN A 201 3.01 -14.62 -2.86
C ASN A 201 1.59 -14.03 -2.92
N ALA A 202 1.24 -13.09 -2.04
CA ALA A 202 -0.07 -12.45 -2.02
C ALA A 202 -0.11 -11.18 -2.88
N LEU A 203 1.00 -10.43 -2.96
CA LEU A 203 1.12 -9.15 -3.63
C LEU A 203 2.01 -9.27 -4.88
N THR A 204 1.59 -10.14 -5.81
CA THR A 204 2.26 -10.38 -7.08
C THR A 204 2.16 -9.19 -8.04
N HIS A 205 2.90 -9.22 -9.15
CA HIS A 205 2.74 -8.21 -10.20
C HIS A 205 1.28 -8.08 -10.68
N ASP A 206 0.62 -9.20 -10.97
CA ASP A 206 -0.80 -9.24 -11.37
C ASP A 206 -1.75 -8.72 -10.29
N PHE A 207 -1.36 -8.84 -9.01
CA PHE A 207 -2.13 -8.22 -7.94
C PHE A 207 -2.17 -6.70 -8.13
N TRP A 208 -1.02 -6.08 -8.35
CA TRP A 208 -0.89 -4.62 -8.50
C TRP A 208 -1.49 -4.10 -9.80
N THR A 209 -1.27 -4.81 -10.91
CA THR A 209 -1.68 -4.32 -12.24
C THR A 209 -3.11 -4.69 -12.65
N ILE A 210 -3.68 -5.74 -12.05
CA ILE A 210 -5.01 -6.26 -12.42
C ILE A 210 -5.95 -6.32 -11.22
N THR A 211 -5.56 -7.02 -10.16
CA THR A 211 -6.49 -7.34 -9.04
C THR A 211 -6.89 -6.11 -8.26
N LEU A 212 -5.93 -5.25 -7.90
CA LEU A 212 -6.17 -4.04 -7.12
C LEU A 212 -6.97 -2.99 -7.92
N PRO A 213 -6.64 -2.64 -9.18
CA PRO A 213 -7.47 -1.79 -10.01
C PRO A 213 -8.93 -2.26 -10.09
N ASN A 214 -9.15 -3.56 -10.30
CA ASN A 214 -10.50 -4.13 -10.31
C ASN A 214 -11.19 -4.04 -8.94
N SER A 215 -10.45 -4.25 -7.85
CA SER A 215 -10.96 -4.11 -6.47
C SER A 215 -11.28 -2.67 -6.07
N LEU A 216 -10.82 -1.68 -6.84
CA LEU A 216 -11.17 -0.26 -6.68
C LEU A 216 -12.46 0.11 -7.42
N ALA A 217 -12.98 -0.75 -8.31
CA ALA A 217 -14.23 -0.55 -9.03
C ALA A 217 -15.47 -0.86 -8.16
N THR A 218 -15.60 -0.13 -7.04
CA THR A 218 -16.70 -0.29 -6.09
C THR A 218 -17.20 1.06 -5.59
N SER A 219 -18.45 1.07 -5.12
CA SER A 219 -19.09 2.21 -4.47
C SER A 219 -19.18 2.09 -2.94
N ALA A 220 -18.55 1.05 -2.38
CA ALA A 220 -18.55 0.83 -0.94
C ALA A 220 -17.82 1.98 -0.23
N GLY A 221 -18.52 2.68 0.67
CA GLY A 221 -17.93 3.77 1.47
C GLY A 221 -16.83 3.32 2.43
N ARG A 222 -16.65 2.01 2.62
CA ARG A 222 -15.56 1.40 3.37
C ARG A 222 -15.15 0.11 2.65
N SER A 223 -13.90 0.03 2.20
CA SER A 223 -13.35 -1.16 1.55
C SER A 223 -11.86 -1.33 1.91
N PRO A 224 -11.33 -2.56 1.78
CA PRO A 224 -9.89 -2.83 1.89
C PRO A 224 -9.04 -1.94 0.98
N SER A 225 -9.41 -1.83 -0.29
CA SER A 225 -8.68 -1.07 -1.31
C SER A 225 -8.65 0.44 -1.01
N LEU A 226 -9.78 1.02 -0.59
CA LEU A 226 -9.84 2.43 -0.18
C LEU A 226 -8.99 2.71 1.06
N SER A 227 -9.04 1.81 2.04
CA SER A 227 -8.30 1.99 3.29
C SER A 227 -6.80 1.85 3.07
N ALA A 228 -6.37 0.93 2.20
CA ALA A 228 -4.98 0.81 1.78
C ALA A 228 -4.50 2.04 1.01
N TYR A 229 -5.35 2.66 0.18
CA TYR A 229 -5.00 3.93 -0.46
C TYR A 229 -4.77 5.06 0.56
N TYR A 230 -5.62 5.19 1.57
CA TYR A 230 -5.41 6.17 2.64
C TYR A 230 -4.19 5.87 3.51
N ALA A 231 -3.91 4.59 3.76
CA ALA A 231 -2.67 4.18 4.42
C ALA A 231 -1.44 4.52 3.56
N ALA A 232 -1.52 4.32 2.24
CA ALA A 232 -0.46 4.68 1.30
C ALA A 232 -0.15 6.17 1.31
N LEU A 233 -1.18 7.03 1.28
CA LEU A 233 -1.02 8.48 1.44
C LEU A 233 -0.34 8.85 2.76
N SER A 234 -0.62 8.10 3.83
CA SER A 234 0.01 8.31 5.14
C SER A 234 1.46 7.85 5.20
N ILE A 235 1.83 6.79 4.47
CA ILE A 235 3.21 6.28 4.37
C ILE A 235 4.07 7.23 3.53
N LEU A 236 3.51 7.74 2.44
CA LEU A 236 4.17 8.67 1.52
C LEU A 236 4.20 10.11 2.04
N ASP A 237 3.71 10.35 3.26
CA ASP A 237 3.62 11.67 3.90
C ASP A 237 2.93 12.72 3.00
N ALA A 238 1.90 12.27 2.26
CA ALA A 238 1.24 13.06 1.25
C ALA A 238 0.46 14.23 1.86
N ARG A 239 0.43 15.35 1.14
CA ARG A 239 -0.48 16.46 1.45
C ARG A 239 -1.89 16.18 0.97
N VAL A 240 -2.87 16.70 1.71
CA VAL A 240 -4.28 16.72 1.29
C VAL A 240 -4.43 17.53 0.00
N LEU A 241 -5.35 17.16 -0.89
CA LEU A 241 -5.46 17.81 -2.20
C LEU A 241 -5.81 19.30 -2.01
N PHE A 242 -5.05 20.17 -2.68
CA PHE A 242 -5.09 21.63 -2.57
C PHE A 242 -4.71 22.21 -1.19
N SER A 243 -4.14 21.38 -0.30
CA SER A 243 -3.74 21.80 1.04
C SER A 243 -2.21 21.86 1.21
N LYS A 244 -1.77 22.61 2.22
CA LYS A 244 -0.40 22.53 2.74
C LYS A 244 -0.26 21.49 3.87
N MET A 245 -1.37 21.02 4.44
CA MET A 245 -1.40 20.03 5.53
C MET A 245 -1.28 18.61 5.01
N ARG A 246 -0.67 17.74 5.81
CA ARG A 246 -0.49 16.31 5.51
C ARG A 246 -1.73 15.51 5.86
N VAL A 247 -1.93 14.42 5.13
CA VAL A 247 -2.99 13.44 5.42
C VAL A 247 -2.86 12.90 6.85
N THR A 248 -1.62 12.68 7.31
CA THR A 248 -1.32 12.19 8.66
C THR A 248 -1.74 13.14 9.77
N GLU A 249 -1.56 14.45 9.56
CA GLU A 249 -1.97 15.50 10.50
C GLU A 249 -3.50 15.62 10.59
N LEU A 250 -4.19 15.53 9.45
CA LEU A 250 -5.65 15.66 9.42
C LEU A 250 -6.41 14.37 9.76
N PHE A 251 -5.73 13.22 9.73
CA PHE A 251 -6.24 11.95 10.25
C PHE A 251 -5.91 11.72 11.72
N ASP A 252 -5.26 12.66 12.40
CA ASP A 252 -4.94 12.52 13.83
C ASP A 252 -6.24 12.38 14.66
N PRO A 253 -6.49 11.22 15.28
CA PRO A 253 -7.69 10.98 16.06
C PRO A 253 -7.78 11.81 17.36
N ALA A 254 -6.69 12.49 17.76
CA ALA A 254 -6.69 13.41 18.89
C ALA A 254 -7.53 14.68 18.63
N LEU A 255 -7.67 15.09 17.37
CA LEU A 255 -8.46 16.25 16.98
C LEU A 255 -9.88 15.83 16.58
N ARG A 256 -10.86 16.06 17.47
CA ARG A 256 -12.29 15.85 17.18
C ARG A 256 -13.03 17.17 17.07
N SER A 257 -13.24 17.63 15.85
CA SER A 257 -13.98 18.85 15.52
C SER A 257 -15.44 18.57 15.15
N LYS A 258 -16.32 19.60 15.24
CA LYS A 258 -17.73 19.50 14.83
C LYS A 258 -17.92 19.22 13.34
N LYS A 259 -16.97 19.68 12.51
CA LYS A 259 -16.88 19.38 11.09
C LYS A 259 -15.60 18.60 10.85
N SER A 260 -15.62 17.60 9.99
CA SER A 260 -14.43 16.80 9.71
C SER A 260 -13.32 17.70 9.16
N ALA A 261 -12.09 17.56 9.66
CA ALA A 261 -10.96 18.32 9.15
C ALA A 261 -10.65 17.96 7.69
N ILE A 262 -10.96 16.71 7.31
CA ILE A 262 -10.76 16.15 5.98
C ILE A 262 -12.03 15.44 5.51
N GLU A 263 -12.40 15.65 4.26
CA GLU A 263 -13.61 15.12 3.65
C GLU A 263 -13.30 14.43 2.33
N ARG A 264 -14.20 13.53 1.92
CA ARG A 264 -14.18 12.95 0.58
C ARG A 264 -14.95 13.88 -0.34
N HIS A 265 -14.26 14.41 -1.34
CA HIS A 265 -14.88 15.17 -2.41
C HIS A 265 -14.95 14.33 -3.68
N HIS A 266 -16.09 14.40 -4.38
CA HIS A 266 -16.25 13.83 -5.71
C HIS A 266 -15.51 14.71 -6.73
N LEU A 267 -14.39 14.24 -7.26
CA LEU A 267 -13.59 14.95 -8.27
C LEU A 267 -14.45 15.38 -9.47
N PHE A 268 -15.39 14.53 -9.90
CA PHE A 268 -16.53 14.91 -10.72
C PHE A 268 -17.75 15.06 -9.80
N PRO A 269 -18.16 16.28 -9.43
CA PRO A 269 -19.19 16.46 -8.42
C PRO A 269 -20.51 15.81 -8.79
N ARG A 270 -21.23 15.30 -7.77
CA ARG A 270 -22.51 14.59 -7.96
C ARG A 270 -23.51 15.35 -8.82
N ALA A 271 -23.75 16.62 -8.51
CA ALA A 271 -24.75 17.42 -9.21
C ALA A 271 -24.31 17.74 -10.64
N TYR A 272 -23.01 17.93 -10.88
CA TYR A 272 -22.43 17.99 -12.22
C TYR A 272 -22.71 16.71 -13.02
N LEU A 273 -22.34 15.53 -12.48
CA LEU A 273 -22.58 14.23 -13.12
C LEU A 273 -24.06 13.96 -13.41
N THR A 274 -24.94 14.35 -12.48
CA THR A 274 -26.40 14.21 -12.65
C THR A 274 -26.92 15.03 -13.83
N ARG A 275 -26.41 16.26 -14.03
CA ARG A 275 -26.74 17.08 -15.21
C ARG A 275 -26.25 16.47 -16.52
N GLN A 276 -25.17 15.71 -16.48
CA GLN A 276 -24.62 14.95 -17.63
C GLN A 276 -25.29 13.59 -17.84
N GLY A 277 -26.36 13.28 -17.08
CA GLY A 277 -27.13 12.04 -17.23
C GLY A 277 -26.65 10.85 -16.39
N VAL A 278 -25.53 10.98 -15.67
CA VAL A 278 -25.05 9.96 -14.73
C VAL A 278 -25.78 10.11 -13.40
N THR A 279 -26.81 9.28 -13.19
CA THR A 279 -27.71 9.38 -12.02
C THR A 279 -27.55 8.25 -11.02
N SER A 280 -26.85 7.18 -11.40
CA SER A 280 -26.64 5.99 -10.57
C SER A 280 -25.69 6.31 -9.40
N ASN A 281 -26.16 6.11 -8.16
CA ASN A 281 -25.30 6.24 -6.98
C ASN A 281 -24.09 5.29 -7.01
N ARG A 282 -24.23 4.13 -7.64
CA ARG A 282 -23.14 3.16 -7.78
C ARG A 282 -22.05 3.69 -8.71
N GLU A 283 -22.41 4.41 -9.77
CA GLU A 283 -21.45 5.02 -10.70
C GLU A 283 -20.85 6.31 -10.14
N ILE A 284 -21.64 7.14 -9.45
CA ILE A 284 -21.16 8.40 -8.88
C ILE A 284 -20.19 8.15 -7.71
N ASN A 285 -20.52 7.21 -6.81
CA ASN A 285 -19.75 6.97 -5.58
C ASN A 285 -18.57 6.01 -5.76
N GLN A 286 -17.99 5.93 -6.96
CA GLN A 286 -16.80 5.11 -7.20
C GLN A 286 -15.62 5.62 -6.38
N ILE A 287 -14.78 4.71 -5.85
CA ILE A 287 -13.55 5.09 -5.13
C ILE A 287 -12.69 6.05 -5.95
N ALA A 288 -12.53 5.76 -7.25
CA ALA A 288 -11.76 6.59 -8.17
C ALA A 288 -12.40 7.96 -8.47
N ASN A 289 -13.62 8.25 -8.00
CA ASN A 289 -14.16 9.60 -8.03
C ASN A 289 -13.86 10.38 -6.73
N PHE A 290 -13.28 9.77 -5.70
CA PHE A 290 -13.02 10.48 -4.44
C PHE A 290 -11.57 10.97 -4.32
N ALA A 291 -11.40 12.20 -3.85
CA ALA A 291 -10.15 12.70 -3.31
C ALA A 291 -10.35 13.23 -1.88
N LEU A 292 -9.27 13.25 -1.11
CA LEU A 292 -9.27 13.87 0.21
C LEU A 292 -9.00 15.36 0.05
N VAL A 293 -9.93 16.19 0.53
CA VAL A 293 -9.81 17.65 0.58
C VAL A 293 -10.16 18.15 1.99
N GLU A 294 -9.78 19.37 2.32
CA GLU A 294 -10.27 20.01 3.55
C GLU A 294 -11.75 20.41 3.42
N TRP A 295 -12.46 20.46 4.54
CA TRP A 295 -13.88 20.86 4.57
C TRP A 295 -14.17 22.22 3.89
N PRO A 296 -13.38 23.31 4.10
CA PRO A 296 -13.61 24.58 3.41
C PRO A 296 -13.46 24.47 1.90
N THR A 297 -12.47 23.68 1.44
CA THR A 297 -12.22 23.43 0.02
C THR A 297 -13.37 22.65 -0.62
N ASN A 298 -13.89 21.64 0.09
CA ASN A 298 -15.05 20.88 -0.37
C ASN A 298 -16.27 21.79 -0.63
N ILE A 299 -16.52 22.75 0.28
CA ILE A 299 -17.58 23.75 0.10
C ILE A 299 -17.31 24.68 -1.07
N ALA A 300 -16.07 25.15 -1.21
CA ALA A 300 -15.70 26.08 -2.27
C ALA A 300 -15.86 25.46 -3.67
N ILE A 301 -15.55 24.17 -3.85
CA ILE A 301 -15.75 23.46 -5.12
C ILE A 301 -17.25 23.25 -5.40
N SER A 302 -18.04 22.91 -4.37
CA SER A 302 -19.48 22.66 -4.49
C SER A 302 -19.81 21.63 -5.59
N ASP A 303 -20.41 22.09 -6.70
CA ASP A 303 -20.82 21.29 -7.85
C ASP A 303 -20.23 21.78 -9.18
N ALA A 304 -19.14 22.55 -9.10
CA ALA A 304 -18.44 23.07 -10.27
C ALA A 304 -17.87 21.93 -11.14
N PRO A 305 -17.89 22.06 -12.47
CA PRO A 305 -17.18 21.15 -13.37
C PRO A 305 -15.68 21.09 -13.05
N PRO A 306 -15.02 19.92 -13.20
CA PRO A 306 -13.58 19.78 -12.97
C PRO A 306 -12.73 20.78 -13.75
N ALA A 307 -13.06 21.01 -15.02
CA ALA A 307 -12.38 21.96 -15.89
C ALA A 307 -12.40 23.41 -15.37
N ASP A 308 -13.39 23.76 -14.55
CA ASP A 308 -13.54 25.12 -14.02
C ASP A 308 -12.76 25.26 -12.71
N TYR A 309 -12.94 24.35 -11.76
CA TYR A 309 -12.33 24.51 -10.43
C TYR A 309 -10.87 24.04 -10.38
N PHE A 310 -10.51 22.97 -11.09
CA PHE A 310 -9.20 22.34 -10.91
C PHE A 310 -8.03 23.26 -11.27
N PRO A 311 -8.04 23.98 -12.41
CA PRO A 311 -6.96 24.91 -12.76
C PRO A 311 -6.78 26.02 -11.72
N ASP A 312 -7.89 26.57 -11.20
CA ASP A 312 -7.88 27.64 -10.21
C ASP A 312 -7.19 27.21 -8.91
N PHE A 313 -7.59 26.05 -8.34
CA PHE A 313 -6.96 25.53 -7.13
C PHE A 313 -5.50 25.11 -7.34
N MET A 314 -5.17 24.62 -8.54
CA MET A 314 -3.79 24.24 -8.88
C MET A 314 -2.89 25.44 -9.13
N SER A 315 -3.43 26.59 -9.57
CA SER A 315 -2.67 27.80 -9.88
C SER A 315 -1.88 28.34 -8.67
N GLY A 316 -2.44 28.20 -7.47
CA GLY A 316 -1.82 28.62 -6.20
C GLY A 316 -0.69 27.72 -5.69
N LEU A 317 -0.35 26.65 -6.40
CA LEU A 317 0.73 25.73 -6.04
C LEU A 317 1.97 25.95 -6.90
N SER A 318 3.16 25.67 -6.37
CA SER A 318 4.39 25.58 -7.17
C SER A 318 4.35 24.36 -8.09
N GLU A 319 5.20 24.31 -9.12
CA GLU A 319 5.20 23.17 -10.06
C GLU A 319 5.55 21.83 -9.40
N ALA A 320 6.49 21.85 -8.45
CA ALA A 320 6.81 20.68 -7.63
C ALA A 320 5.61 20.22 -6.78
N GLU A 321 4.83 21.17 -6.23
CA GLU A 321 3.61 20.83 -5.48
C GLU A 321 2.51 20.30 -6.40
N ARG A 322 2.33 20.87 -7.60
CA ARG A 322 1.37 20.36 -8.59
C ARG A 322 1.72 18.93 -9.02
N THR A 323 2.99 18.69 -9.30
CA THR A 323 3.53 17.38 -9.68
C THR A 323 3.32 16.33 -8.58
N ARG A 324 3.58 16.69 -7.32
CA ARG A 324 3.33 15.82 -6.16
C ARG A 324 1.85 15.58 -5.91
N ALA A 325 1.02 16.62 -6.02
CA ALA A 325 -0.43 16.50 -5.85
C ALA A 325 -1.04 15.56 -6.89
N ARG A 326 -0.66 15.69 -8.17
CA ARG A 326 -1.10 14.77 -9.25
C ARG A 326 -0.69 13.32 -8.97
N TYR A 327 0.54 13.11 -8.50
CA TYR A 327 1.03 11.79 -8.15
C TYR A 327 0.27 11.18 -6.96
N TRP A 328 0.28 11.84 -5.80
CA TRP A 328 -0.34 11.30 -4.58
C TRP A 328 -1.83 11.06 -4.76
N HIS A 329 -2.55 12.00 -5.39
CA HIS A 329 -4.00 11.89 -5.59
C HIS A 329 -4.38 11.11 -6.85
N ALA A 330 -3.40 10.49 -7.51
CA ALA A 330 -3.58 9.61 -8.66
C ALA A 330 -4.41 10.27 -9.77
N LEU A 331 -4.10 11.52 -10.12
CA LEU A 331 -4.82 12.30 -11.11
C LEU A 331 -4.18 12.07 -12.49
N PRO A 332 -4.90 11.50 -13.47
CA PRO A 332 -4.42 11.43 -14.85
C PRO A 332 -4.13 12.82 -15.42
N ASP A 333 -3.21 12.92 -16.39
CA ASP A 333 -2.97 14.19 -17.07
C ASP A 333 -4.20 14.60 -17.91
N GLY A 334 -4.64 15.85 -17.78
CA GLY A 334 -5.83 16.38 -18.46
C GLY A 334 -7.16 15.78 -17.99
N TRP A 335 -7.19 15.14 -16.80
CA TRP A 335 -8.37 14.49 -16.27
C TRP A 335 -9.57 15.43 -16.11
N GLU A 336 -9.34 16.72 -15.89
CA GLU A 336 -10.36 17.74 -15.70
C GLU A 336 -11.24 17.95 -16.94
N THR A 337 -10.77 17.53 -18.11
CA THR A 337 -11.51 17.53 -19.39
C THR A 337 -11.84 16.14 -19.91
N MET A 338 -11.51 15.08 -19.17
CA MET A 338 -11.80 13.70 -19.58
C MET A 338 -13.28 13.34 -19.42
N ASP A 339 -13.74 12.42 -20.27
CA ASP A 339 -14.99 11.71 -20.03
C ASP A 339 -14.92 10.90 -18.73
N TYR A 340 -16.05 10.80 -18.03
CA TYR A 340 -16.10 10.25 -16.68
C TYR A 340 -15.68 8.77 -16.58
N GLU A 341 -16.10 7.92 -17.52
CA GLU A 341 -15.76 6.49 -17.50
C GLU A 341 -14.26 6.24 -17.76
N PRO A 342 -13.64 6.77 -18.84
CA PRO A 342 -12.20 6.69 -19.04
C PRO A 342 -11.38 7.24 -17.87
N PHE A 343 -11.84 8.33 -17.25
CA PHE A 343 -11.22 8.89 -16.05
C PHE A 343 -11.18 7.87 -14.89
N LEU A 344 -12.32 7.22 -14.60
CA LEU A 344 -12.40 6.24 -13.51
C LEU A 344 -11.44 5.08 -13.75
N GLU A 345 -11.34 4.58 -14.98
CA GLU A 345 -10.43 3.50 -15.35
C GLU A 345 -8.97 3.90 -15.17
N ALA A 346 -8.56 5.03 -15.75
CA ALA A 346 -7.19 5.53 -15.64
C ALA A 346 -6.80 5.79 -14.17
N ARG A 347 -7.68 6.41 -13.41
CA ARG A 347 -7.43 6.75 -12.00
C ARG A 347 -7.35 5.50 -11.11
N ARG A 348 -8.12 4.44 -11.34
CA ARG A 348 -7.99 3.18 -10.58
C ARG A 348 -6.58 2.58 -10.74
N SER A 349 -6.04 2.58 -11.96
CA SER A 349 -4.69 2.10 -12.23
C SER A 349 -3.63 2.96 -11.56
N LEU A 350 -3.80 4.29 -11.55
CA LEU A 350 -2.88 5.20 -10.85
C LEU A 350 -2.95 5.06 -9.32
N ILE A 351 -4.15 4.88 -8.75
CA ILE A 351 -4.30 4.60 -7.31
C ILE A 351 -3.53 3.33 -6.93
N ALA A 352 -3.65 2.27 -7.74
CA ALA A 352 -2.90 1.03 -7.48
C ALA A 352 -1.38 1.26 -7.47
N LYS A 353 -0.84 2.07 -8.40
CA LYS A 353 0.59 2.46 -8.41
C LYS A 353 1.00 3.24 -7.15
N VAL A 354 0.16 4.13 -6.64
CA VAL A 354 0.44 4.86 -5.39
C VAL A 354 0.48 3.89 -4.19
N VAL A 355 -0.46 2.95 -4.14
CA VAL A 355 -0.49 1.91 -3.08
C VAL A 355 0.75 1.01 -3.17
N GLU A 356 1.14 0.59 -4.36
CA GLU A 356 2.34 -0.22 -4.61
C GLU A 356 3.61 0.54 -4.20
N ALA A 357 3.73 1.82 -4.57
CA ALA A 357 4.87 2.65 -4.19
C ALA A 357 5.02 2.80 -2.67
N ALA A 358 3.90 3.03 -1.96
CA ALA A 358 3.89 3.08 -0.51
C ALA A 358 4.30 1.73 0.12
N PHE A 359 3.83 0.61 -0.43
CA PHE A 359 4.27 -0.71 0.01
C PHE A 359 5.77 -0.93 -0.26
N GLY A 360 6.30 -0.40 -1.36
CA GLY A 360 7.73 -0.35 -1.66
C GLY A 360 8.56 0.36 -0.59
N VAL A 361 8.04 1.45 0.00
CA VAL A 361 8.68 2.12 1.16
C VAL A 361 8.76 1.18 2.37
N LEU A 362 7.69 0.42 2.65
CA LEU A 362 7.69 -0.56 3.74
C LEU A 362 8.67 -1.73 3.51
N ARG A 363 8.97 -2.08 2.24
CA ARG A 363 9.98 -3.09 1.90
C ARG A 363 11.41 -2.59 2.08
N LYS A 364 11.69 -1.35 1.71
CA LYS A 364 13.06 -0.80 1.77
C LYS A 364 13.50 -0.46 3.21
N GLY A 365 12.57 -0.29 4.15
CA GLY A 365 12.86 0.07 5.55
C GLY A 365 12.93 1.58 5.78
N ASP A 366 13.66 2.05 6.81
CA ASP A 366 13.94 3.47 7.09
C ASP A 366 14.90 4.10 6.06
N VAL A 367 14.69 3.79 4.78
CA VAL A 367 15.00 4.78 3.75
C VAL A 367 13.95 5.84 4.02
N THR A 368 14.37 7.00 4.56
CA THR A 368 13.58 8.22 4.35
C THR A 368 13.14 8.15 2.90
N PRO A 369 11.86 8.36 2.55
CA PRO A 369 11.62 8.81 1.21
C PRO A 369 12.53 10.05 1.12
N ASP A 370 13.66 9.92 0.43
CA ASP A 370 14.02 10.99 -0.48
C ASP A 370 12.69 11.33 -1.09
N GLU A 371 12.31 12.61 -0.96
CA GLU A 371 11.12 13.16 -1.59
C GLU A 371 10.93 12.37 -2.88
N PRO A 372 9.72 11.90 -3.25
CA PRO A 372 9.57 11.28 -4.54
C PRO A 372 9.97 12.34 -5.58
N GLU A 373 11.26 12.39 -5.92
CA GLU A 373 11.75 12.28 -7.26
C GLU A 373 10.94 11.11 -7.79
N ARG A 374 9.74 11.46 -8.27
CA ARG A 374 9.46 11.15 -9.65
C ARG A 374 10.78 11.42 -10.37
N THR A 375 11.57 10.38 -10.59
CA THR A 375 12.43 10.28 -11.76
C THR A 375 11.51 10.18 -12.99
N ASP A 376 10.60 11.15 -13.09
CA ASP A 376 10.00 11.68 -14.31
C ASP A 376 10.68 13.03 -14.59
N ALA A 377 11.85 13.31 -13.99
CA ALA A 377 12.87 13.97 -14.80
C ALA A 377 12.92 13.12 -16.08
N PRO A 378 12.63 13.69 -17.27
CA PRO A 378 12.76 12.94 -18.50
C PRO A 378 14.12 12.27 -18.42
N VAL A 379 14.17 10.93 -18.57
CA VAL A 379 15.44 10.20 -18.51
C VAL A 379 16.37 10.95 -19.45
N THR A 380 17.34 11.66 -18.88
CA THR A 380 18.12 12.60 -19.66
C THR A 380 18.90 11.80 -20.68
N VAL A 381 19.20 12.39 -21.84
CA VAL A 381 20.00 11.71 -22.86
C VAL A 381 21.30 11.21 -22.24
N GLU A 382 21.88 11.99 -21.32
CA GLU A 382 23.06 11.65 -20.53
C GLU A 382 22.86 10.44 -19.60
N ALA A 383 21.69 10.31 -18.96
CA ALA A 383 21.38 9.16 -18.11
C ALA A 383 21.15 7.88 -18.93
N MET A 384 20.51 8.00 -20.10
CA MET A 384 20.33 6.88 -21.04
C MET A 384 21.69 6.39 -21.57
N MET A 385 22.56 7.31 -21.99
CA MET A 385 23.90 7.01 -22.45
C MET A 385 24.73 6.26 -21.39
N LYS A 386 24.63 6.68 -20.12
CA LYS A 386 25.35 6.03 -19.01
C LYS A 386 24.81 4.63 -18.67
N ALA A 387 23.52 4.38 -18.89
CA ALA A 387 22.89 3.09 -18.63
C ALA A 387 23.18 2.05 -19.72
N GLY A 388 23.55 2.49 -20.94
CA GLY A 388 23.85 1.64 -22.08
C GLY A 388 22.63 1.17 -22.84
N GLU A 389 22.86 0.41 -23.92
CA GLU A 389 21.80 -0.19 -24.73
C GLU A 389 21.01 -1.23 -23.93
N SER A 390 19.72 -1.35 -24.21
CA SER A 390 18.80 -2.30 -23.57
C SER A 390 17.67 -2.66 -24.52
N ALA A 391 16.78 -3.56 -24.11
CA ALA A 391 15.58 -3.89 -24.89
C ALA A 391 14.68 -2.68 -25.24
N ARG A 392 14.86 -1.54 -24.56
CA ARG A 392 14.07 -0.30 -24.77
C ARG A 392 14.92 0.91 -25.13
N VAL A 393 16.25 0.78 -25.27
CA VAL A 393 17.16 1.89 -25.62
C VAL A 393 18.19 1.40 -26.62
N GLU A 394 18.28 2.04 -27.78
CA GLU A 394 19.23 1.70 -28.86
C GLU A 394 20.04 2.94 -29.25
N PHE A 395 21.34 2.78 -29.49
CA PHE A 395 22.24 3.85 -29.93
C PHE A 395 22.58 3.72 -31.42
N LYS A 396 22.67 4.85 -32.10
CA LYS A 396 23.17 4.95 -33.47
C LYS A 396 24.07 6.17 -33.60
N ALA A 397 25.29 5.95 -34.07
CA ALA A 397 26.26 7.04 -34.22
C ALA A 397 25.81 8.09 -35.26
N THR A 398 25.08 7.65 -36.28
CA THR A 398 24.56 8.50 -37.37
C THR A 398 23.26 7.93 -37.92
N ALA A 399 22.43 8.77 -38.54
CA ALA A 399 21.18 8.34 -39.18
C ALA A 399 21.30 8.12 -40.70
N ARG A 400 22.20 8.85 -41.36
CA ARG A 400 22.33 8.88 -42.83
C ARG A 400 23.78 8.80 -43.30
N TRP A 401 24.71 9.21 -42.45
CA TRP A 401 26.13 9.27 -42.78
C TRP A 401 26.83 7.95 -42.47
N ASN A 402 27.41 7.29 -43.47
CA ASN A 402 28.21 6.09 -43.23
C ASN A 402 29.63 6.49 -42.82
N LEU A 403 30.02 6.17 -41.59
CA LEU A 403 31.33 6.52 -41.02
C LEU A 403 32.52 5.83 -41.72
N HIS A 404 32.30 4.71 -42.42
CA HIS A 404 33.34 3.99 -43.15
C HIS A 404 33.57 4.57 -44.55
N THR A 405 32.50 4.89 -45.27
CA THR A 405 32.59 5.43 -46.64
C THR A 405 32.65 6.96 -46.68
N GLN A 406 32.42 7.61 -45.54
CA GLN A 406 32.39 9.07 -45.39
C GLN A 406 31.43 9.74 -46.39
N SER A 407 30.26 9.14 -46.58
CA SER A 407 29.25 9.59 -47.52
C SER A 407 27.84 9.29 -47.01
N ARG A 408 26.83 9.94 -47.60
CA ARG A 408 25.43 9.56 -47.43
C ARG A 408 25.23 8.11 -47.87
N ASP A 409 24.48 7.33 -47.08
CA ASP A 409 24.14 5.93 -47.36
C ASP A 409 22.69 5.65 -46.94
N GLU A 410 21.83 5.33 -47.92
CA GLU A 410 20.40 5.06 -47.68
C GLU A 410 20.15 3.83 -46.81
N ARG A 411 21.13 2.91 -46.72
CA ARG A 411 21.02 1.76 -45.81
C ARG A 411 21.04 2.17 -44.35
N MET A 412 21.71 3.28 -44.02
CA MET A 412 21.69 3.83 -42.66
C MET A 412 20.28 4.31 -42.30
N GLU A 413 19.58 4.95 -43.24
CA GLU A 413 18.19 5.39 -43.06
C GLU A 413 17.27 4.18 -42.77
N GLN A 414 17.47 3.05 -43.46
CA GLN A 414 16.74 1.81 -43.19
C GLN A 414 17.01 1.20 -41.81
N VAL A 415 18.22 1.38 -41.26
CA VAL A 415 18.53 0.92 -39.89
C VAL A 415 17.68 1.68 -38.87
N ILE A 416 17.54 3.00 -39.03
CA ILE A 416 16.69 3.83 -38.18
C ILE A 416 15.23 3.34 -38.22
N VAL A 417 14.69 3.13 -39.42
CA VAL A 417 13.31 2.64 -39.61
C VAL A 417 13.13 1.27 -38.95
N LYS A 418 14.07 0.34 -39.12
CA LYS A 418 14.01 -1.00 -38.50
C LYS A 418 14.01 -0.95 -36.98
N THR A 419 14.84 -0.09 -36.38
CA THR A 419 14.88 0.08 -34.93
C THR A 419 13.56 0.62 -34.39
N VAL A 420 13.01 1.68 -35.02
CA VAL A 420 11.72 2.25 -34.61
C VAL A 420 10.59 1.24 -34.78
N ALA A 421 10.54 0.52 -35.91
CA ALA A 421 9.57 -0.55 -36.12
C ALA A 421 9.71 -1.68 -35.08
N GLY A 422 10.94 -2.00 -34.67
CA GLY A 422 11.21 -2.96 -33.59
C GLY A 422 10.60 -2.51 -32.26
N PHE A 423 10.77 -1.24 -31.89
CA PHE A 423 10.16 -0.69 -30.68
C PHE A 423 8.64 -0.64 -30.75
N MET A 424 8.05 -0.26 -31.89
CA MET A 424 6.61 -0.21 -32.09
C MET A 424 5.93 -1.60 -31.99
N ASN A 425 6.65 -2.66 -32.36
CA ASN A 425 6.15 -4.05 -32.28
C ASN A 425 6.38 -4.71 -30.92
N ALA A 426 7.05 -4.02 -29.98
CA ALA A 426 7.35 -4.49 -28.64
C ALA A 426 6.74 -3.53 -27.58
N ASP A 427 7.35 -3.39 -26.41
CA ASP A 427 6.86 -2.53 -25.33
C ASP A 427 7.20 -1.03 -25.51
N GLY A 428 7.50 -0.58 -26.72
CA GLY A 428 8.06 0.75 -26.98
C GLY A 428 9.55 0.88 -26.63
N GLY A 429 10.14 2.04 -26.93
CA GLY A 429 11.56 2.30 -26.67
C GLY A 429 12.02 3.69 -27.10
N THR A 430 13.32 3.97 -26.91
CA THR A 430 13.98 5.24 -27.27
C THR A 430 15.20 4.96 -28.14
N LEU A 431 15.30 5.67 -29.27
CA LEU A 431 16.45 5.65 -30.16
C LEU A 431 17.27 6.93 -29.98
N LEU A 432 18.56 6.80 -29.63
CA LEU A 432 19.49 7.93 -29.58
C LEU A 432 20.35 7.96 -30.84
N ILE A 433 20.29 9.06 -31.58
CA ILE A 433 21.09 9.30 -32.79
C ILE A 433 22.18 10.32 -32.46
N GLY A 434 23.42 10.05 -32.87
CA GLY A 434 24.60 10.84 -32.51
C GLY A 434 25.34 10.30 -31.29
N VAL A 435 25.13 9.01 -30.96
CA VAL A 435 25.78 8.29 -29.86
C VAL A 435 26.44 7.02 -30.41
N ASN A 436 27.72 6.80 -30.10
CA ASN A 436 28.42 5.58 -30.53
C ASN A 436 28.12 4.38 -29.60
N ASP A 437 28.58 3.20 -30.00
CA ASP A 437 28.34 1.94 -29.27
C ASP A 437 28.98 1.94 -27.86
N ASP A 438 29.96 2.82 -27.61
CA ASP A 438 30.57 3.02 -26.29
C ASP A 438 29.75 3.96 -25.37
N GLY A 439 28.61 4.49 -25.84
CA GLY A 439 27.77 5.41 -25.10
C GLY A 439 28.30 6.84 -25.05
N HIS A 440 29.20 7.24 -25.96
CA HIS A 440 29.71 8.61 -26.07
C HIS A 440 28.98 9.40 -27.15
N ALA A 441 28.71 10.69 -26.87
CA ALA A 441 28.12 11.60 -27.84
C ALA A 441 29.15 11.91 -28.94
N VAL A 442 28.82 11.57 -30.19
CA VAL A 442 29.63 11.85 -31.38
C VAL A 442 29.07 13.00 -32.22
N GLY A 443 27.87 13.47 -31.88
CA GLY A 443 27.23 14.62 -32.53
C GLY A 443 26.44 14.26 -33.79
N LEU A 444 25.82 15.27 -34.40
CA LEU A 444 24.93 15.14 -35.57
C LEU A 444 25.40 16.00 -36.75
N GLU A 445 26.62 16.57 -36.68
CA GLU A 445 27.14 17.52 -37.65
C GLU A 445 27.14 16.95 -39.08
N ASN A 446 27.53 15.68 -39.22
CA ASN A 446 27.51 14.98 -40.51
C ASN A 446 26.09 14.83 -41.05
N ASP A 447 25.13 14.42 -40.21
CA ASP A 447 23.73 14.25 -40.61
C ASP A 447 23.01 15.59 -40.87
N TYR A 448 23.39 16.65 -40.15
CA TYR A 448 22.90 18.02 -40.35
C TYR A 448 23.40 18.59 -41.67
N SER A 449 24.61 18.25 -42.09
CA SER A 449 25.17 18.73 -43.36
C SER A 449 24.44 18.20 -44.60
N LEU A 450 23.71 17.08 -44.45
CA LEU A 450 22.97 16.42 -45.53
C LEU A 450 21.57 17.04 -45.78
N GLN A 451 21.19 18.08 -45.05
CA GLN A 451 19.86 18.69 -45.12
C GLN A 451 19.84 19.89 -46.08
N ARG A 452 18.70 20.11 -46.78
CA ARG A 452 18.51 21.28 -47.64
C ARG A 452 18.67 22.61 -46.88
N LYS A 453 18.20 22.63 -45.63
CA LYS A 453 18.51 23.66 -44.63
C LYS A 453 19.39 23.00 -43.57
N PRO A 454 20.71 23.21 -43.57
CA PRO A 454 21.60 22.57 -42.60
C PRO A 454 21.22 22.92 -41.16
N GLY A 455 21.34 21.95 -40.26
CA GLY A 455 21.06 22.10 -38.84
C GLY A 455 19.82 21.34 -38.35
N ARG A 456 19.48 21.56 -37.08
CA ARG A 456 18.47 20.81 -36.34
C ARG A 456 17.12 20.75 -37.04
N ASP A 457 16.54 21.90 -37.41
CA ASP A 457 15.20 21.97 -38.01
C ASP A 457 15.09 21.11 -39.28
N GLY A 458 16.12 21.14 -40.13
CA GLY A 458 16.12 20.38 -41.37
C GLY A 458 16.23 18.87 -41.14
N PHE A 459 16.99 18.48 -40.12
CA PHE A 459 17.13 17.07 -39.73
C PHE A 459 15.86 16.52 -39.09
N GLU A 460 15.20 17.31 -38.22
CA GLU A 460 13.94 16.95 -37.57
C GLU A 460 12.81 16.77 -38.59
N LEU A 461 12.71 17.67 -39.57
CA LEU A 461 11.74 17.55 -40.68
C LEU A 461 11.98 16.26 -41.47
N TRP A 462 13.23 16.00 -41.87
CA TRP A 462 13.57 14.78 -42.61
C TRP A 462 13.27 13.50 -41.82
N LEU A 463 13.60 13.47 -40.53
CA LEU A 463 13.36 12.31 -39.69
C LEU A 463 11.86 12.05 -39.53
N THR A 464 11.05 13.11 -39.44
CA THR A 464 9.59 13.03 -39.39
C THR A 464 9.00 12.55 -40.72
N ASP A 465 9.59 12.91 -41.86
CA ASP A 465 9.14 12.43 -43.18
C ASP A 465 9.56 10.96 -43.44
N LEU A 466 10.64 10.49 -42.80
CA LEU A 466 11.15 9.13 -42.93
C LEU A 466 10.33 8.09 -42.14
N LEU A 467 9.92 8.46 -40.92
CA LEU A 467 9.19 7.61 -39.97
C LEU A 467 7.68 7.72 -40.16
#